data_AF-A0A959GQ88-F1
#
_entry.id   AF-A0A959GQ88-F1
#
_cell.length_a   1.000
_cell.length_b   1.000
_cell.length_c   1.000
_cell.angle_alpha   90.00
_cell.angle_beta   90.00
_cell.angle_gamma   90.00
#
_symmetry.space_group_name_H-M   'P 1'
#
loop_
_entity.id
_entity.type
_entity.pdbx_description
1 polymer ?
#
loop_
_entity_poly.entity_id
_entity_poly.type
_entity_poly.pdbx_seq_one_letter_code
_entity_poly.pdbx_strand_id
1 'polypeptide(L)'
;LHFYDRAIEVTRKINNRLVLGASLVEKGVVLMELGRMDGLETIIQEALQTAESLGNPDLVFDAQILAAKYEHKKGNTEKAIEVLFTLNAKELSPDKHAAVNFELFHLLPQDPRFRQRALELYESLYQVTPRYSYKVRLKQLKEG
;
A
#
# COMPACT_ATOMS: atom_id res chain seq x y z
N LEU A 1 4.98 11.66 12.61
CA LEU A 1 5.15 10.56 13.60
C LEU A 1 4.37 10.86 14.88
N HIS A 2 4.69 11.92 15.64
CA HIS A 2 3.96 12.28 16.88
C HIS A 2 2.42 12.30 16.74
N PHE A 3 1.89 12.89 15.65
CA PHE A 3 0.44 12.92 15.43
C PHE A 3 -0.17 11.53 15.19
N TYR A 4 0.55 10.63 14.51
CA TYR A 4 0.13 9.25 14.32
C TYR A 4 0.18 8.45 15.62
N ASP A 5 1.22 8.64 16.43
CA ASP A 5 1.33 8.00 17.75
C ASP A 5 0.16 8.40 18.65
N ARG A 6 -0.16 9.70 18.64
CA ARG A 6 -1.30 10.22 19.41
C ARG A 6 -2.64 9.71 18.89
N ALA A 7 -2.83 9.66 17.58
CA ALA A 7 -4.04 9.10 16.97
C ALA A 7 -4.24 7.63 17.37
N ILE A 8 -3.19 6.82 17.26
CA ILE A 8 -3.18 5.39 17.65
C ILE A 8 -3.51 5.22 19.13
N GLU A 9 -2.91 6.04 20.01
CA GLU A 9 -3.20 5.98 21.45
C GLU A 9 -4.68 6.26 21.75
N VAL A 10 -5.24 7.31 21.13
CA VAL A 10 -6.65 7.69 21.32
C VAL A 10 -7.58 6.61 20.76
N THR A 11 -7.34 6.13 19.54
CA THR A 11 -8.21 5.13 18.88
C THR A 11 -8.22 3.80 19.63
N ARG A 12 -7.09 3.38 20.22
CA ARG A 12 -7.05 2.23 21.13
C ARG A 12 -7.91 2.45 22.37
N LYS A 13 -7.85 3.62 23.00
CA LYS A 13 -8.64 3.93 24.21
C LYS A 13 -10.14 3.92 23.96
N ILE A 14 -10.58 4.38 22.78
CA ILE A 14 -12.00 4.39 22.41
C ILE A 14 -12.43 3.13 21.64
N ASN A 15 -11.55 2.13 21.52
CA ASN A 15 -11.76 0.90 20.76
C ASN A 15 -12.22 1.12 19.30
N ASN A 16 -11.74 2.20 18.66
CA ASN A 16 -12.02 2.49 17.26
C ASN A 16 -11.02 1.75 16.38
N ARG A 17 -11.30 0.47 16.14
CA ARG A 17 -10.40 -0.45 15.41
C ARG A 17 -10.21 -0.04 13.94
N LEU A 18 -11.21 0.54 13.30
CA LEU A 18 -11.10 0.99 11.91
C LEU A 18 -10.06 2.11 11.77
N VAL A 19 -10.20 3.17 12.59
CA VAL A 19 -9.28 4.31 12.54
C VAL A 19 -7.89 3.90 13.06
N LEU A 20 -7.82 2.97 14.03
CA LEU A 20 -6.56 2.36 14.46
C LEU A 20 -5.82 1.71 13.29
N GLY A 21 -6.48 0.80 12.56
CA GLY A 21 -5.87 0.12 11.41
C GLY A 21 -5.38 1.09 10.34
N ALA A 22 -6.22 2.06 9.96
CA ALA A 22 -5.84 3.10 9.00
C ALA A 22 -4.62 3.92 9.48
N SER A 23 -4.61 4.33 10.75
CA SER A 23 -3.51 5.09 11.34
C SER A 23 -2.19 4.29 11.38
N LEU A 24 -2.27 2.98 11.62
CA LEU A 24 -1.11 2.09 11.60
C LEU A 24 -0.53 1.97 10.18
N VAL A 25 -1.39 1.77 9.17
CA VAL A 25 -0.96 1.73 7.76
C VAL A 25 -0.28 3.03 7.36
N GLU A 26 -0.91 4.18 7.61
CA GLU A 26 -0.35 5.49 7.24
C GLU A 26 0.98 5.76 7.96
N LYS A 27 1.05 5.46 9.26
CA LYS A 27 2.30 5.55 10.02
C LYS A 27 3.39 4.68 9.40
N GLY A 28 3.05 3.45 9.00
CA GLY A 28 3.98 2.52 8.37
C GLY A 28 4.52 3.02 7.04
N VAL A 29 3.66 3.59 6.19
CA VAL A 29 4.08 4.22 4.93
C VAL A 29 5.07 5.36 5.18
N VAL A 30 4.76 6.25 6.13
CA VAL A 30 5.66 7.37 6.47
C VAL A 30 7.00 6.88 7.03
N LEU A 31 6.99 5.83 7.87
CA LEU A 31 8.23 5.24 8.39
C LEU A 31 9.10 4.65 7.27
N MET A 32 8.49 3.99 6.28
CA MET A 32 9.16 3.47 5.09
C MET A 32 9.82 4.57 4.27
N GLU A 33 9.11 5.68 4.05
CA GLU A 33 9.64 6.84 3.32
C GLU A 33 10.80 7.53 4.05
N LEU A 34 10.77 7.53 5.39
CA LEU A 34 11.84 8.06 6.23
C LEU A 34 13.01 7.08 6.43
N GLY A 35 12.94 5.86 5.87
CA GLY A 35 13.94 4.81 6.06
C GLY A 35 14.03 4.28 7.51
N ARG A 36 13.01 4.51 8.33
CA ARG A 36 12.96 4.12 9.74
C ARG A 36 12.29 2.76 9.88
N MET A 37 13.10 1.71 9.84
CA MET A 37 12.62 0.33 9.82
C MET A 37 12.38 -0.27 11.22
N ASP A 38 12.90 0.37 12.26
CA ASP A 38 12.80 -0.09 13.64
C ASP A 38 11.33 -0.14 14.11
N GLY A 39 10.89 -1.33 14.54
CA GLY A 39 9.53 -1.57 15.03
C GLY A 39 8.43 -1.53 13.96
N LEU A 40 8.78 -1.31 12.68
CA LEU A 40 7.81 -1.26 11.58
C LEU A 40 7.11 -2.61 11.38
N GLU A 41 7.81 -3.72 11.59
CA GLU A 41 7.22 -5.07 11.50
C GLU A 41 6.04 -5.24 12.46
N THR A 42 6.18 -4.77 13.71
CA THR A 42 5.10 -4.81 14.70
C THR A 42 3.91 -3.94 14.28
N ILE A 43 4.16 -2.76 13.72
CA ILE A 43 3.10 -1.86 13.22
C ILE A 43 2.33 -2.53 12.07
N ILE A 44 3.04 -3.18 11.14
CA ILE A 44 2.43 -3.87 10.00
C ILE A 44 1.61 -5.08 10.46
N GLN A 45 2.14 -5.87 11.39
CA GLN A 45 1.43 -7.02 11.96
C GLN A 45 0.13 -6.59 12.65
N GLU A 46 0.17 -5.53 13.46
CA GLU A 46 -1.03 -5.00 14.12
C GLU A 46 -2.04 -4.44 13.09
N ALA A 47 -1.57 -3.77 12.03
CA ALA A 47 -2.43 -3.28 10.97
C ALA A 47 -3.15 -4.42 10.24
N LEU A 48 -2.43 -5.47 9.85
CA LEU A 48 -2.99 -6.66 9.20
C LEU A 48 -4.02 -7.35 10.10
N GLN A 49 -3.66 -7.65 11.34
CA GLN A 49 -4.56 -8.30 12.29
C GLN A 49 -5.82 -7.48 12.54
N THR A 50 -5.67 -6.15 12.65
CA THR A 50 -6.80 -5.23 12.82
C THR A 50 -7.70 -5.27 11.58
N ALA A 51 -7.13 -5.17 10.39
CA ALA A 51 -7.85 -5.20 9.13
C ALA A 51 -8.64 -6.50 8.92
N GLU A 52 -7.99 -7.65 9.14
CA GLU A 52 -8.58 -8.98 9.00
C GLU A 52 -9.73 -9.19 9.98
N SER A 53 -9.52 -8.81 11.25
CA SER A 53 -10.56 -8.95 12.28
C SER A 53 -11.78 -8.05 12.07
N LEU A 54 -11.63 -6.97 11.29
CA LEU A 54 -12.73 -6.10 10.89
C LEU A 54 -13.47 -6.63 9.66
N GLY A 55 -12.91 -7.62 8.96
CA GLY A 55 -13.42 -8.07 7.66
C GLY A 55 -13.43 -6.93 6.62
N ASN A 56 -12.54 -5.94 6.75
CA ASN A 56 -12.50 -4.78 5.87
C ASN A 56 -11.53 -5.04 4.69
N PRO A 57 -12.03 -5.32 3.47
CA PRO A 57 -11.18 -5.68 2.34
C PRO A 57 -10.30 -4.51 1.85
N ASP A 58 -10.73 -3.27 2.03
CA ASP A 58 -9.94 -2.08 1.66
C ASP A 58 -8.73 -1.95 2.57
N LEU A 59 -8.96 -2.03 3.88
CA LEU A 59 -7.89 -1.94 4.85
C LEU A 59 -6.94 -3.13 4.80
N VAL A 60 -7.45 -4.35 4.52
CA VAL A 60 -6.61 -5.54 4.31
C VAL A 60 -5.70 -5.32 3.10
N PHE A 61 -6.25 -4.79 2.00
CA PHE A 61 -5.47 -4.48 0.81
C PHE A 61 -4.34 -3.50 1.11
N ASP A 62 -4.63 -2.38 1.78
CA ASP A 62 -3.62 -1.35 2.09
C ASP A 62 -2.52 -1.89 3.02
N ALA A 63 -2.89 -2.69 4.02
CA ALA A 63 -1.94 -3.33 4.92
C ALA A 63 -1.06 -4.38 4.18
N GLN A 64 -1.62 -5.12 3.22
CA GLN A 64 -0.87 -6.07 2.39
C GLN A 64 0.09 -5.37 1.42
N ILE A 65 -0.29 -4.24 0.83
CA ILE A 65 0.62 -3.40 0.02
C ILE A 65 1.78 -2.90 0.87
N LEU A 66 1.51 -2.37 2.07
CA LEU A 66 2.54 -1.91 2.99
C LEU A 66 3.50 -3.06 3.37
N ALA A 67 2.96 -4.25 3.67
CA ALA A 67 3.76 -5.43 3.99
C ALA A 67 4.66 -5.85 2.81
N ALA A 68 4.14 -5.90 1.59
CA ALA A 68 4.94 -6.23 0.40
C ALA A 68 6.09 -5.25 0.19
N LYS A 69 5.83 -3.94 0.35
CA LYS A 69 6.88 -2.91 0.25
C LYS A 69 7.94 -3.08 1.33
N TYR A 70 7.53 -3.38 2.56
CA TYR A 70 8.43 -3.65 3.67
C TYR A 70 9.33 -4.87 3.41
N GLU A 71 8.76 -5.98 2.93
CA GLU A 71 9.52 -7.17 2.56
C GLU A 71 10.56 -6.88 1.48
N HIS A 72 10.17 -6.14 0.43
CA HIS A 72 11.13 -5.72 -0.60
C HIS A 72 12.28 -4.88 -0.01
N LYS A 73 11.98 -3.92 0.87
CA LYS A 73 13.02 -3.11 1.54
C LYS A 73 13.93 -3.92 2.46
N LYS A 74 13.47 -5.05 3.00
CA LYS A 74 14.31 -6.02 3.74
C LYS A 74 15.17 -6.90 2.84
N GLY A 75 15.01 -6.82 1.51
CA GLY A 75 15.68 -7.69 0.54
C GLY A 75 14.86 -8.93 0.16
N ASN A 76 13.69 -9.13 0.77
CA ASN A 76 12.80 -10.27 0.50
C ASN A 76 11.89 -10.00 -0.71
N THR A 77 12.49 -9.67 -1.85
CA THR A 77 11.77 -9.23 -3.05
C THR A 77 10.85 -10.31 -3.61
N GLU A 78 11.24 -11.59 -3.54
CA GLU A 78 10.41 -12.71 -3.99
C GLU A 78 9.09 -12.79 -3.21
N LYS A 79 9.15 -12.66 -1.88
CA LYS A 79 7.97 -12.65 -1.01
C LYS A 79 7.06 -11.46 -1.30
N ALA A 80 7.64 -10.28 -1.55
CA ALA A 80 6.88 -9.10 -1.94
C ALA A 80 6.12 -9.33 -3.27
N ILE A 81 6.79 -9.93 -4.25
CA ILE A 81 6.20 -10.27 -5.55
C ILE A 81 5.06 -11.29 -5.40
N GLU A 82 5.24 -12.33 -4.59
CA GLU A 82 4.20 -13.35 -4.33
C GLU A 82 2.92 -12.72 -3.75
N VAL A 83 3.07 -11.83 -2.76
CA VAL A 83 1.94 -11.10 -2.17
C VAL A 83 1.24 -10.23 -3.22
N LEU A 84 2.01 -9.50 -4.02
CA LEU A 84 1.45 -8.62 -5.06
C LEU A 84 0.76 -9.41 -6.18
N PHE A 85 1.29 -10.56 -6.59
CA PHE A 85 0.61 -11.44 -7.55
C PHE A 85 -0.70 -11.99 -6.98
N THR A 86 -0.68 -12.42 -5.72
CA THR A 86 -1.88 -12.89 -5.01
C THR A 86 -2.94 -11.79 -4.96
N LEU A 87 -2.54 -10.54 -4.72
CA LEU A 87 -3.44 -9.39 -4.77
C LEU A 87 -3.96 -9.14 -6.19
N ASN A 88 -3.09 -9.15 -7.19
CA ASN A 88 -3.45 -8.86 -8.58
C ASN A 88 -4.42 -9.89 -9.19
N ALA A 89 -4.42 -11.12 -8.68
CA ALA A 89 -5.31 -12.20 -9.10
C ALA A 89 -6.75 -12.06 -8.53
N LYS A 90 -6.97 -11.20 -7.54
CA LYS A 90 -8.29 -10.93 -6.98
C LYS A 90 -9.07 -9.96 -7.87
N GLU A 91 -10.39 -10.00 -7.76
CA GLU A 91 -11.24 -8.94 -8.30
C GLU A 91 -11.07 -7.68 -7.45
N LEU A 92 -10.41 -6.66 -8.02
CA LEU A 92 -10.15 -5.39 -7.33
C LEU A 92 -10.83 -4.24 -8.07
N SER A 93 -11.05 -3.14 -7.35
CA SER A 93 -11.42 -1.88 -7.99
C SER A 93 -10.28 -1.37 -8.89
N PRO A 94 -10.58 -0.54 -9.91
CA PRO A 94 -9.56 -0.05 -10.85
C PRO A 94 -8.37 0.65 -10.19
N ASP A 95 -8.61 1.40 -9.10
CA ASP A 95 -7.57 2.10 -8.33
C ASP A 95 -6.62 1.14 -7.60
N LYS A 96 -7.16 0.05 -7.05
CA LYS A 96 -6.36 -1.01 -6.42
C LYS A 96 -5.58 -1.82 -7.44
N HIS A 97 -6.19 -2.18 -8.57
CA HIS A 97 -5.44 -2.80 -9.68
C HIS A 97 -4.31 -1.89 -10.17
N ALA A 98 -4.55 -0.57 -10.28
CA ALA A 98 -3.50 0.39 -10.65
C ALA A 98 -2.38 0.43 -9.62
N ALA A 99 -2.70 0.37 -8.32
CA ALA A 99 -1.73 0.34 -7.23
C ALA A 99 -0.86 -0.93 -7.26
N VAL A 100 -1.46 -2.11 -7.41
CA VAL A 100 -0.69 -3.38 -7.46
C VAL A 100 0.22 -3.42 -8.68
N ASN A 101 -0.28 -3.05 -9.87
CA ASN A 101 0.52 -3.05 -11.09
C ASN A 101 1.66 -2.02 -11.03
N PHE A 102 1.44 -0.90 -10.34
CA PHE A 102 2.48 0.08 -10.09
C PHE A 102 3.60 -0.46 -9.20
N GLU A 103 3.25 -1.12 -8.09
CA GLU A 103 4.26 -1.73 -7.21
C GLU A 103 4.98 -2.89 -7.94
N LEU A 104 4.26 -3.73 -8.70
CA LEU A 104 4.87 -4.79 -9.52
C LEU A 104 5.82 -4.25 -10.58
N PHE A 105 5.51 -3.13 -11.23
CA PHE A 105 6.43 -2.47 -12.16
C PHE A 105 7.76 -2.08 -11.50
N HIS A 106 7.73 -1.60 -10.25
CA HIS A 106 8.96 -1.24 -9.53
C HIS A 106 9.80 -2.47 -9.15
N LEU A 107 9.15 -3.62 -8.90
CA LEU A 107 9.85 -4.86 -8.55
C LEU A 107 10.30 -5.67 -9.77
N LEU A 108 9.58 -5.54 -10.90
CA LEU A 108 9.79 -6.29 -12.14
C LEU A 108 9.83 -5.34 -13.35
N PRO A 109 10.81 -4.41 -13.42
CA PRO A 109 10.88 -3.42 -14.49
C PRO A 109 11.06 -4.03 -15.89
N GLN A 110 11.55 -5.27 -15.98
CA GLN A 110 11.71 -6.02 -17.22
C GLN A 110 10.39 -6.51 -17.83
N ASP A 111 9.30 -6.54 -17.06
CA ASP A 111 7.98 -6.95 -17.56
C ASP A 111 7.14 -5.72 -17.89
N PRO A 112 7.02 -5.34 -19.18
CA PRO A 112 6.35 -4.10 -19.57
C PRO A 112 4.84 -4.13 -19.30
N ARG A 113 4.26 -5.32 -19.08
CA ARG A 113 2.81 -5.49 -18.90
C ARG A 113 2.32 -4.76 -17.66
N PHE A 114 3.08 -4.80 -16.56
CA PHE A 114 2.70 -4.12 -15.32
C PHE A 114 2.72 -2.60 -15.47
N ARG A 115 3.76 -2.07 -16.14
CA ARG A 115 3.87 -0.63 -16.44
C ARG A 115 2.70 -0.16 -17.30
N GLN A 116 2.45 -0.87 -18.40
CA GLN A 116 1.37 -0.54 -19.33
C GLN A 116 0.01 -0.57 -18.61
N ARG A 117 -0.25 -1.63 -17.86
CA ARG A 117 -1.52 -1.78 -17.14
C ARG A 117 -1.72 -0.71 -16.08
N ALA A 118 -0.68 -0.37 -15.31
CA ALA A 118 -0.75 0.71 -14.34
C ALA A 118 -1.01 2.06 -15.02
N LEU A 119 -0.36 2.34 -16.15
CA LEU A 119 -0.52 3.58 -16.91
C LEU A 119 -1.95 3.73 -17.43
N GLU A 120 -2.48 2.71 -18.11
CA GLU A 120 -3.87 2.71 -18.61
C GLU A 120 -4.88 2.99 -17.49
N LEU A 121 -4.73 2.32 -16.34
CA LEU A 121 -5.66 2.47 -15.22
C LEU A 121 -5.54 3.85 -14.58
N TYR A 122 -4.33 4.37 -14.33
CA TYR A 122 -4.19 5.71 -13.76
C TYR A 122 -4.63 6.82 -14.71
N GLU A 123 -4.45 6.66 -16.03
CA GLU A 123 -4.94 7.64 -17.00
C GLU A 123 -6.46 7.71 -16.97
N SER A 124 -7.13 6.54 -16.98
CA SER A 124 -8.58 6.45 -16.84
C SER A 124 -9.07 7.06 -15.52
N LEU A 125 -8.44 6.70 -14.39
CA LEU A 125 -8.78 7.24 -13.07
C LEU A 125 -8.57 8.74 -12.98
N TYR A 126 -7.51 9.27 -13.59
CA TYR A 126 -7.20 10.70 -13.56
C TYR A 126 -8.18 11.54 -14.38
N GLN A 127 -8.68 11.00 -15.51
CA GLN A 127 -9.73 11.65 -16.30
C GLN A 127 -11.04 11.80 -15.49
N VAL A 128 -11.39 10.77 -14.71
CA VAL A 128 -12.61 10.78 -13.87
C VAL A 128 -12.41 11.59 -12.59
N THR A 129 -11.26 11.46 -11.93
CA THR A 129 -10.95 12.15 -10.68
C THR A 129 -9.50 12.61 -10.67
N PRO A 130 -9.24 13.91 -10.94
CA PRO A 130 -7.88 14.47 -11.04
C PRO A 130 -7.11 14.56 -9.70
N ARG A 131 -6.84 13.42 -9.06
CA ARG A 131 -6.10 13.38 -7.79
C ARG A 131 -4.62 13.63 -8.03
N TYR A 132 -4.00 14.41 -7.15
CA TYR A 132 -2.57 14.69 -7.19
C TYR A 132 -1.72 13.40 -7.12
N SER A 133 -2.13 12.42 -6.31
CA SER A 133 -1.44 11.14 -6.19
C SER A 133 -1.39 10.37 -7.51
N TYR A 134 -2.47 10.37 -8.31
CA TYR A 134 -2.49 9.75 -9.63
C TYR A 134 -1.56 10.49 -10.61
N LYS A 135 -1.53 11.83 -10.57
CA LYS A 135 -0.60 12.63 -11.37
C LYS A 135 0.86 12.28 -11.09
N VAL A 136 1.23 12.12 -9.82
CA VAL A 136 2.59 11.74 -9.42
C VAL A 136 2.95 10.35 -9.94
N ARG A 137 2.06 9.36 -9.77
CA ARG A 137 2.27 7.99 -10.27
C ARG A 137 2.36 7.93 -11.80
N LEU A 138 1.52 8.68 -12.51
CA LEU A 138 1.58 8.80 -13.97
C LEU A 138 2.90 9.38 -14.45
N LYS A 139 3.41 10.41 -13.76
CA LYS A 139 4.72 10.98 -14.08
C LYS A 139 5.82 9.92 -13.95
N GLN A 140 5.85 9.20 -12.83
CA GLN A 140 6.82 8.12 -12.60
C GLN A 140 6.73 7.01 -13.64
N LEU A 141 5.51 6.61 -14.02
CA LEU A 141 5.29 5.59 -15.05
C LEU A 141 5.72 6.03 -16.45
N LYS A 142 5.65 7.33 -16.77
CA LYS A 142 6.06 7.87 -18.08
C LYS A 142 7.56 8.12 -18.19
N GLU A 143 8.19 8.47 -17.08
CA GLU A 143 9.63 8.81 -17.01
C GLU A 143 10.55 7.61 -16.75
N GLY A 144 10.05 6.56 -16.07
CA GLY A 144 10.74 5.27 -15.93
C GLY A 144 10.39 4.32 -17.04
#